data_AF-A0A2X2VUL0-F1
#
_entry.id   AF-A0A2X2VUL0-F1
#
_cell.length_a   1.000
_cell.length_b   1.000
_cell.length_c   1.000
_cell.angle_alpha   90.00
_cell.angle_beta   90.00
_cell.angle_gamma   90.00
#
_symmetry.space_group_name_H-M   'P 1'
#
loop_
_entity.id
_entity.type
_entity.pdbx_description
1 polymer ?
#
loop_
_entity_poly.entity_id
_entity_poly.type
_entity_poly.pdbx_seq_one_letter_code
_entity_poly.pdbx_strand_id
1 'polypeptide(L)'
;MKYADYQQIQFNRDKAYWSNIKTPFKLEFYHQGMYFDTPVRINEVTATTVKRIKYNPDYFNFGDVQHDKDTVKDLGFAGFKVLYPINSKDKNDEIVSMLGASYFRVIGAGQVYGLSARGLAIDTALPSGEEFPRFREFWIERPKPTDKRLTIYALLDSPRATGAYRFVIIPGRDTVVDVQSKVYLRDKVGKLGVAPLTSMFLFGPNQPSPATNYRPELHDSNGLSIHAGNGEWIWRPLNNPKHLAVSSYAMENPQGFGLLQRGRQFSRFEDLDDRYDLRPSAWITPKGEWGKGKIELVEIPTNDETNDNIVAYWTPDQLPEAGKEMNFKYTMTFTRDEEKLHAPENAWVQQTRRSTGDVKQSNLIRQPDGTIAFVVDLSAQI
;
A
#
# COMPACT_ATOMS: atom_id res chain seq x y z
N MET A 1 -10.02 -2.10 24.53
CA MET A 1 -11.01 -2.91 23.76
C MET A 1 -10.27 -4.07 23.14
N LYS A 2 -10.82 -5.30 23.17
CA LYS A 2 -10.21 -6.47 22.52
C LYS A 2 -10.54 -6.47 21.03
N TYR A 3 -9.74 -7.16 20.20
CA TYR A 3 -9.97 -7.24 18.75
C TYR A 3 -11.35 -7.80 18.37
N ALA A 4 -11.78 -8.86 19.06
CA ALA A 4 -13.09 -9.47 18.84
C ALA A 4 -14.26 -8.49 19.09
N ASP A 5 -14.13 -7.60 20.07
CA ASP A 5 -15.14 -6.57 20.32
C ASP A 5 -15.12 -5.51 19.21
N TYR A 6 -13.93 -5.08 18.79
CA TYR A 6 -13.81 -4.08 17.72
C TYR A 6 -14.37 -4.56 16.38
N GLN A 7 -14.19 -5.84 16.04
CA GLN A 7 -14.77 -6.42 14.81
C GLN A 7 -16.31 -6.41 14.78
N GLN A 8 -16.98 -6.39 15.93
CA GLN A 8 -18.43 -6.28 15.99
C GLN A 8 -18.93 -4.88 15.63
N ILE A 9 -18.07 -3.85 15.75
CA ILE A 9 -18.42 -2.47 15.40
C ILE A 9 -18.37 -2.33 13.87
N GLN A 10 -19.54 -2.38 13.25
CA GLN A 10 -19.68 -2.32 11.80
C GLN A 10 -20.39 -1.04 11.36
N PHE A 11 -19.97 -0.47 10.24
CA PHE A 11 -20.67 0.66 9.65
C PHE A 11 -22.06 0.22 9.14
N ASN A 12 -23.09 1.00 9.43
CA ASN A 12 -24.42 0.80 8.89
C ASN A 12 -24.45 1.25 7.42
N ARG A 13 -24.42 0.27 6.49
CA ARG A 13 -24.34 0.52 5.03
C ARG A 13 -25.47 1.39 4.47
N ASP A 14 -26.65 1.40 5.10
CA ASP A 14 -27.76 2.28 4.68
C ASP A 14 -27.45 3.77 4.91
N LYS A 15 -26.48 4.05 5.78
CA LYS A 15 -26.02 5.40 6.13
C LYS A 15 -24.76 5.83 5.37
N ALA A 16 -24.37 5.09 4.33
CA ALA A 16 -23.23 5.50 3.49
C ALA A 16 -23.41 6.95 3.04
N TYR A 17 -22.38 7.78 3.25
CA TYR A 17 -22.41 9.17 2.86
C TYR A 17 -22.61 9.26 1.35
N TRP A 18 -23.44 10.22 0.92
CA TRP A 18 -23.91 10.37 -0.46
C TRP A 18 -24.84 9.28 -0.99
N SER A 19 -25.43 8.43 -0.15
CA SER A 19 -26.47 7.48 -0.57
C SER A 19 -27.69 8.18 -1.19
N ASN A 20 -28.02 9.38 -0.73
CA ASN A 20 -29.18 10.17 -1.16
C ASN A 20 -28.90 11.17 -2.29
N ILE A 21 -27.70 11.17 -2.87
CA ILE A 21 -27.36 12.03 -4.02
C ILE A 21 -26.90 11.21 -5.21
N LYS A 22 -27.13 11.74 -6.42
CA LYS A 22 -26.76 11.08 -7.67
C LYS A 22 -25.25 11.18 -7.89
N THR A 23 -24.52 10.14 -7.49
CA THR A 23 -23.08 9.95 -7.76
C THR A 23 -22.75 8.46 -7.63
N PRO A 24 -21.80 7.92 -8.41
CA PRO A 24 -21.33 6.55 -8.24
C PRO A 24 -20.48 6.35 -6.97
N PHE A 25 -19.93 7.42 -6.39
CA PHE A 25 -19.11 7.31 -5.18
C PHE A 25 -19.97 7.34 -3.92
N LYS A 26 -19.54 6.57 -2.91
CA LYS A 26 -20.06 6.63 -1.54
C LYS A 26 -18.89 6.67 -0.56
N LEU A 27 -19.14 7.15 0.65
CA LEU A 27 -18.17 7.08 1.74
C LEU A 27 -18.76 6.30 2.91
N GLU A 28 -17.95 5.48 3.53
CA GLU A 28 -18.22 4.92 4.85
C GLU A 28 -17.07 5.29 5.78
N PHE A 29 -17.32 5.24 7.09
CA PHE A 29 -16.37 5.71 8.09
C PHE A 29 -15.92 4.57 9.00
N TYR A 30 -14.71 4.68 9.54
CA TYR A 30 -14.21 3.77 10.58
C TYR A 30 -14.42 4.36 11.96
N HIS A 31 -14.85 3.53 12.90
CA HIS A 31 -15.01 3.90 14.31
C HIS A 31 -13.65 3.86 15.04
N GLN A 32 -13.45 4.74 16.02
CA GLN A 32 -12.29 4.69 16.91
C GLN A 32 -12.27 3.42 17.77
N GLY A 33 -11.08 2.94 18.13
CA GLY A 33 -10.97 1.75 18.97
C GLY A 33 -9.65 1.02 18.78
N MET A 34 -9.32 0.18 19.76
CA MET A 34 -8.02 -0.48 19.87
C MET A 34 -6.88 0.55 19.80
N TYR A 35 -6.09 0.52 18.73
CA TYR A 35 -4.94 1.38 18.46
C TYR A 35 -5.32 2.67 17.72
N PHE A 36 -6.57 2.78 17.24
CA PHE A 36 -7.10 3.99 16.61
C PHE A 36 -7.71 4.93 17.66
N ASP A 37 -6.86 5.41 18.55
CA ASP A 37 -7.23 6.25 19.69
C ASP A 37 -7.34 7.74 19.35
N THR A 38 -6.82 8.14 18.19
CA THR A 38 -6.78 9.53 17.72
C THR A 38 -7.64 9.69 16.46
N PRO A 39 -8.65 10.58 16.47
CA PRO A 39 -9.54 10.73 15.32
C PRO A 39 -8.90 11.52 14.18
N VAL A 40 -9.49 11.38 13.00
CA VAL A 40 -9.27 12.24 11.85
C VAL A 40 -10.45 13.19 11.65
N ARG A 41 -10.13 14.39 11.19
CA ARG A 41 -11.13 15.33 10.67
C ARG A 41 -11.42 15.01 9.21
N ILE A 42 -12.67 15.09 8.83
CA ILE A 42 -13.22 14.79 7.50
C ILE A 42 -14.22 15.87 7.17
N ASN A 43 -13.95 16.56 6.07
CA ASN A 43 -14.76 17.65 5.55
C ASN A 43 -15.24 17.28 4.15
N GLU A 44 -16.49 17.59 3.84
CA GLU A 44 -17.00 17.60 2.48
C GLU A 44 -16.74 18.97 1.86
N VAL A 45 -16.18 19.00 0.66
CA VAL A 45 -16.07 20.22 -0.16
C VAL A 45 -17.13 20.19 -1.25
N THR A 46 -18.06 21.13 -1.20
CA THR A 46 -19.07 21.34 -2.23
C THR A 46 -18.66 22.49 -3.14
N ALA A 47 -19.43 22.77 -4.20
CA ALA A 47 -19.16 23.89 -5.11
C ALA A 47 -19.11 25.27 -4.41
N THR A 48 -19.73 25.42 -3.24
CA THR A 48 -19.89 26.72 -2.56
C THR A 48 -19.46 26.73 -1.10
N THR A 49 -19.30 25.56 -0.47
CA THR A 49 -19.05 25.46 0.98
C THR A 49 -18.13 24.29 1.34
N VAL A 50 -17.42 24.43 2.46
CA VAL A 50 -16.72 23.33 3.13
C VAL A 50 -17.50 22.99 4.40
N LYS A 51 -17.96 21.74 4.52
CA LYS A 51 -18.77 21.27 5.66
C LYS A 51 -18.08 20.14 6.40
N ARG A 52 -17.92 20.30 7.71
CA ARG A 52 -17.44 19.20 8.57
C ARG A 52 -18.44 18.05 8.56
N ILE A 53 -18.00 16.86 8.18
CA ILE A 53 -18.77 15.62 8.39
C ILE A 53 -18.60 15.26 9.86
N LYS A 54 -19.62 15.56 10.68
CA LYS A 54 -19.58 15.27 12.11
C LYS A 54 -19.68 13.76 12.35
N TYR A 55 -18.91 13.29 13.31
CA TYR A 55 -19.08 11.95 13.84
C TYR A 55 -20.48 11.82 14.46
N ASN A 56 -21.08 10.65 14.28
CA ASN A 56 -22.32 10.26 14.92
C ASN A 56 -22.25 8.75 15.19
N PRO A 57 -22.44 8.28 16.44
CA PRO A 57 -22.46 6.84 16.74
C PRO A 57 -23.51 6.09 15.93
N ASP A 58 -24.59 6.75 15.50
CA ASP A 58 -25.65 6.13 14.71
C ASP A 58 -25.17 5.63 13.33
N TYR A 59 -24.00 6.05 12.85
CA TYR A 59 -23.37 5.48 11.65
C TYR A 59 -22.93 4.02 11.86
N PHE A 60 -22.89 3.54 13.10
CA PHE A 60 -22.32 2.26 13.45
C PHE A 60 -23.35 1.37 14.16
N ASN A 61 -23.26 0.08 13.90
CA ASN A 61 -23.86 -0.96 14.70
C ASN A 61 -22.75 -1.52 15.62
N PHE A 62 -22.98 -1.47 16.93
CA PHE A 62 -22.01 -1.93 17.92
C PHE A 62 -22.17 -3.42 18.30
N GLY A 63 -23.18 -4.11 17.74
CA GLY A 63 -23.46 -5.50 18.09
C GLY A 63 -23.70 -5.66 19.59
N ASP A 64 -23.04 -6.65 20.21
CA ASP A 64 -23.15 -6.94 21.63
C ASP A 64 -22.11 -6.17 22.49
N VAL A 65 -21.30 -5.30 21.86
CA VAL A 65 -20.28 -4.53 22.56
C VAL A 65 -20.95 -3.61 23.58
N GLN A 66 -20.73 -3.91 24.86
CA GLN A 66 -21.19 -3.08 25.96
C GLN A 66 -20.43 -1.76 25.93
N HIS A 67 -21.13 -0.68 25.63
CA HIS A 67 -20.60 0.67 25.63
C HIS A 67 -21.64 1.62 26.21
N ASP A 68 -21.17 2.62 26.96
CA ASP A 68 -22.03 3.69 27.40
C ASP A 68 -22.23 4.67 26.23
N LYS A 69 -23.50 4.96 25.89
CA LYS A 69 -23.85 5.92 24.83
C LYS A 69 -23.22 7.29 25.08
N ASP A 70 -23.08 7.68 26.34
CA ASP A 70 -22.43 8.94 26.71
C ASP A 70 -20.92 8.92 26.50
N THR A 71 -20.27 7.75 26.52
CA THR A 71 -18.82 7.64 26.29
C THR A 71 -18.46 7.68 24.79
N VAL A 72 -19.39 7.30 23.92
CA VAL A 72 -19.14 7.26 22.47
C VAL A 72 -19.60 8.51 21.73
N LYS A 73 -20.36 9.42 22.36
CA LYS A 73 -20.95 10.60 21.69
C LYS A 73 -19.92 11.65 21.26
N ASP A 74 -18.81 11.77 22.00
CA ASP A 74 -17.78 12.80 21.79
C ASP A 74 -16.54 12.24 21.05
N LEU A 75 -16.64 11.04 20.50
CA LEU A 75 -15.60 10.45 19.65
C LEU A 75 -15.55 11.12 18.26
N GLY A 76 -14.59 10.69 17.46
CA GLY A 76 -14.45 11.03 16.05
C GLY A 76 -14.36 9.78 15.17
N PHE A 77 -14.15 10.01 13.87
CA PHE A 77 -13.86 8.94 12.94
C PHE A 77 -12.38 8.56 13.03
N ALA A 78 -12.06 7.26 13.02
CA ALA A 78 -10.69 6.76 12.92
C ALA A 78 -10.11 6.93 11.51
N GLY A 79 -10.99 6.90 10.50
CA GLY A 79 -10.65 6.91 9.09
C GLY A 79 -11.90 6.83 8.24
N PHE A 80 -11.73 6.60 6.94
CA PHE A 80 -12.85 6.41 6.01
C PHE A 80 -12.48 5.47 4.87
N LYS A 81 -13.49 4.99 4.16
CA LYS A 81 -13.35 4.22 2.94
C LYS A 81 -14.20 4.83 1.83
N VAL A 82 -13.75 4.63 0.59
CA VAL A 82 -14.45 5.06 -0.62
C VAL A 82 -15.04 3.82 -1.28
N LEU A 83 -16.31 3.91 -1.67
CA LEU A 83 -16.99 2.85 -2.38
C LEU A 83 -17.36 3.32 -3.78
N TYR A 84 -17.32 2.39 -4.73
CA TYR A 84 -17.64 2.63 -6.14
C TYR A 84 -18.14 1.32 -6.78
N PRO A 85 -19.05 1.38 -7.77
CA PRO A 85 -19.51 0.20 -8.51
C PRO A 85 -18.46 -0.29 -9.52
N ILE A 86 -17.32 -0.79 -9.00
CA ILE A 86 -16.15 -1.15 -9.80
C ILE A 86 -16.29 -2.53 -10.46
N ASN A 87 -16.98 -3.47 -9.80
CA ASN A 87 -17.15 -4.85 -10.29
C ASN A 87 -18.51 -5.08 -10.95
N SER A 88 -19.55 -4.41 -10.46
CA SER A 88 -20.91 -4.52 -10.99
C SER A 88 -21.69 -3.24 -10.70
N LYS A 89 -22.71 -2.94 -11.52
CA LYS A 89 -23.48 -1.69 -11.41
C LYS A 89 -24.31 -1.60 -10.13
N ASP A 90 -24.73 -2.73 -9.59
CA ASP A 90 -25.68 -2.82 -8.47
C ASP A 90 -25.00 -3.02 -7.11
N LYS A 91 -23.65 -2.99 -7.07
CA LYS A 91 -22.87 -3.20 -5.85
C LYS A 91 -21.82 -2.10 -5.69
N ASN A 92 -21.85 -1.40 -4.56
CA ASN A 92 -20.78 -0.48 -4.19
C ASN A 92 -19.69 -1.26 -3.45
N ASP A 93 -18.60 -1.57 -4.13
CA ASP A 93 -17.43 -2.22 -3.52
C ASP A 93 -16.49 -1.17 -2.96
N GLU A 94 -15.75 -1.52 -1.91
CA GLU A 94 -14.65 -0.69 -1.41
C GLU A 94 -13.57 -0.59 -2.50
N ILE A 95 -13.04 0.61 -2.73
CA ILE A 95 -11.93 0.84 -3.66
C ILE A 95 -10.74 1.52 -3.00
N VAL A 96 -10.97 2.22 -1.88
CA VAL A 96 -9.93 2.87 -1.07
C VAL A 96 -10.28 2.76 0.40
N SER A 97 -9.29 2.50 1.24
CA SER A 97 -9.38 2.59 2.70
C SER A 97 -8.27 3.49 3.22
N MET A 98 -8.61 4.56 3.94
CA MET A 98 -7.68 5.54 4.54
C MET A 98 -7.81 5.46 6.06
N LEU A 99 -6.86 4.77 6.70
CA LEU A 99 -6.93 4.43 8.12
C LEU A 99 -5.53 4.15 8.70
N GLY A 100 -5.24 4.73 9.87
CA GLY A 100 -4.00 4.51 10.61
C GLY A 100 -2.81 5.29 10.06
N ALA A 101 -2.16 6.06 10.92
CA ALA A 101 -1.05 6.95 10.55
C ALA A 101 -1.36 7.69 9.22
N SER A 102 -0.49 7.59 8.22
CA SER A 102 -0.72 8.12 6.87
C SER A 102 -0.94 7.02 5.83
N TYR A 103 -1.38 5.84 6.26
CA TYR A 103 -1.58 4.68 5.40
C TYR A 103 -2.91 4.74 4.66
N PHE A 104 -2.91 4.14 3.48
CA PHE A 104 -4.10 3.83 2.73
C PHE A 104 -3.92 2.61 1.85
N ARG A 105 -5.01 1.88 1.60
CA ARG A 105 -5.07 0.75 0.67
C ARG A 105 -5.97 1.10 -0.49
N VAL A 106 -5.69 0.54 -1.66
CA VAL A 106 -6.42 0.81 -2.91
C VAL A 106 -6.55 -0.48 -3.71
N ILE A 107 -7.70 -0.68 -4.35
CA ILE A 107 -7.92 -1.80 -5.27
C ILE A 107 -8.62 -1.37 -6.56
N GLY A 108 -8.28 -2.06 -7.65
CA GLY A 108 -8.95 -2.08 -8.94
C GLY A 108 -10.01 -3.18 -9.04
N ALA A 109 -10.58 -3.35 -10.23
CA ALA A 109 -11.64 -4.33 -10.47
C ALA A 109 -11.16 -5.78 -10.25
N GLY A 110 -11.97 -6.55 -9.52
CA GLY A 110 -11.73 -7.97 -9.21
C GLY A 110 -10.53 -8.22 -8.31
N GLN A 111 -10.06 -7.20 -7.59
CA GLN A 111 -8.93 -7.30 -6.66
C GLN A 111 -9.42 -7.42 -5.21
N VAL A 112 -8.55 -7.93 -4.35
CA VAL A 112 -8.70 -7.95 -2.88
C VAL A 112 -7.59 -7.07 -2.28
N TYR A 113 -7.82 -6.46 -1.12
CA TYR A 113 -6.79 -5.66 -0.46
C TYR A 113 -5.54 -6.50 -0.14
N GLY A 114 -4.37 -5.94 -0.40
CA GLY A 114 -3.07 -6.48 0.00
C GLY A 114 -2.19 -5.36 0.51
N LEU A 115 -1.14 -5.04 -0.26
CA LEU A 115 -0.21 -3.96 0.05
C LEU A 115 -0.90 -2.61 0.31
N SER A 116 -0.25 -1.80 1.13
CA SER A 116 -0.63 -0.44 1.48
C SER A 116 0.34 0.57 0.87
N ALA A 117 -0.11 1.81 0.76
CA ALA A 117 0.71 2.98 0.52
C ALA A 117 0.68 3.90 1.74
N ARG A 118 1.62 4.84 1.84
CA ARG A 118 1.59 5.90 2.85
C ARG A 118 1.80 7.27 2.23
N GLY A 119 1.40 8.33 2.94
CA GLY A 119 1.69 9.70 2.55
C GLY A 119 3.20 10.00 2.57
N LEU A 120 3.87 9.60 3.66
CA LEU A 120 5.28 9.88 3.92
C LEU A 120 5.85 8.85 4.92
N ALA A 121 7.13 8.53 4.78
CA ALA A 121 7.88 7.75 5.76
C ALA A 121 9.07 8.56 6.29
N ILE A 122 9.43 8.41 7.57
CA ILE A 122 10.52 9.18 8.20
C ILE A 122 11.36 8.24 9.05
N ASP A 123 12.68 8.25 8.83
CA ASP A 123 13.65 7.46 9.59
C ASP A 123 13.39 5.94 9.59
N THR A 124 12.66 5.42 8.59
CA THR A 124 12.41 3.98 8.43
C THR A 124 13.72 3.20 8.37
N ALA A 125 13.78 2.12 9.16
CA ALA A 125 14.93 1.24 9.33
C ALA A 125 16.20 1.90 9.92
N LEU A 126 16.10 3.10 10.50
CA LEU A 126 17.20 3.69 11.26
C LEU A 126 17.22 3.18 12.71
N PRO A 127 18.40 3.01 13.33
CA PRO A 127 18.50 2.60 14.74
C PRO A 127 17.83 3.58 15.73
N SER A 128 17.65 4.84 15.33
CA SER A 128 16.94 5.85 16.13
C SER A 128 15.44 5.61 16.26
N GLY A 129 14.87 4.70 15.46
CA GLY A 129 13.44 4.44 15.39
C GLY A 129 12.74 5.21 14.27
N GLU A 130 11.72 4.59 13.69
CA GLU A 130 10.86 5.18 12.66
C GLU A 130 9.88 6.19 13.29
N GLU A 131 9.74 7.34 12.64
CA GLU A 131 8.66 8.27 12.92
C GLU A 131 7.51 8.01 11.93
N PHE A 132 6.27 7.91 12.45
CA PHE A 132 5.08 7.62 11.66
C PHE A 132 4.21 8.88 11.50
N PRO A 133 4.36 9.65 10.40
CA PRO A 133 3.45 10.72 10.06
C PRO A 133 2.02 10.23 9.94
N ARG A 134 1.05 11.08 10.32
CA ARG A 134 -0.37 10.77 10.20
C ARG A 134 -1.16 11.77 9.39
N PHE A 135 -2.15 11.30 8.64
CA PHE A 135 -3.18 12.19 8.12
C PHE A 135 -4.13 12.55 9.26
N ARG A 136 -4.21 13.84 9.60
CA ARG A 136 -5.07 14.33 10.69
C ARG A 136 -6.38 14.93 10.20
N GLU A 137 -6.42 15.39 8.95
CA GLU A 137 -7.59 16.04 8.38
C GLU A 137 -7.70 15.82 6.87
N PHE A 138 -8.93 15.62 6.40
CA PHE A 138 -9.26 15.36 5.01
C PHE A 138 -10.33 16.33 4.51
N TRP A 139 -10.26 16.65 3.22
CA TRP A 139 -11.27 17.39 2.48
C TRP A 139 -11.62 16.61 1.22
N ILE A 140 -12.82 16.05 1.17
CA ILE A 140 -13.29 15.20 0.08
C ILE A 140 -14.23 16.02 -0.78
N GLU A 141 -13.85 16.27 -2.03
CA GLU A 141 -14.70 17.01 -2.96
C GLU A 141 -15.92 16.16 -3.34
N ARG A 142 -17.12 16.73 -3.22
CA ARG A 142 -18.35 16.10 -3.67
C ARG A 142 -18.28 15.92 -5.19
N PRO A 143 -18.25 14.69 -5.71
CA PRO A 143 -18.21 14.45 -7.15
C PRO A 143 -19.54 14.83 -7.81
N LYS A 144 -19.48 15.26 -9.07
CA LYS A 144 -20.67 15.44 -9.91
C LYS A 144 -21.28 14.09 -10.29
N PRO A 145 -22.55 14.04 -10.70
CA PRO A 145 -23.23 12.78 -11.05
C PRO A 145 -22.55 11.91 -12.11
N THR A 146 -21.79 12.53 -13.01
CA THR A 146 -21.10 11.87 -14.13
C THR A 146 -19.61 11.70 -13.89
N ASP A 147 -19.08 12.16 -12.76
CA ASP A 147 -17.64 12.08 -12.48
C ASP A 147 -17.24 10.62 -12.24
N LYS A 148 -16.15 10.22 -12.89
CA LYS A 148 -15.52 8.90 -12.74
C LYS A 148 -14.23 8.98 -11.93
N ARG A 149 -14.06 10.05 -11.18
CA ARG A 149 -12.90 10.31 -10.33
C ARG A 149 -13.33 10.99 -9.04
N LEU A 150 -12.57 10.78 -7.97
CA LEU A 150 -12.79 11.42 -6.68
C LEU A 150 -11.53 12.18 -6.26
N THR A 151 -11.67 13.47 -5.94
CA THR A 151 -10.58 14.27 -5.38
C THR A 151 -10.65 14.27 -3.86
N ILE A 152 -9.51 13.99 -3.22
CA ILE A 152 -9.35 14.04 -1.77
C ILE A 152 -8.12 14.88 -1.45
N TYR A 153 -8.25 15.89 -0.60
CA TYR A 153 -7.10 16.55 0.01
C TYR A 153 -6.87 16.00 1.41
N ALA A 154 -5.61 15.94 1.83
CA ALA A 154 -5.24 15.51 3.16
C ALA A 154 -4.14 16.40 3.74
N LEU A 155 -4.25 16.65 5.05
CA LEU A 155 -3.21 17.29 5.85
C LEU A 155 -2.50 16.24 6.68
N LEU A 156 -1.22 16.04 6.38
CA LEU A 156 -0.30 15.17 7.09
C LEU A 156 0.42 15.97 8.17
N ASP A 157 0.57 15.36 9.33
CA ASP A 157 1.22 15.94 10.49
C ASP A 157 2.10 14.90 11.19
N SER A 158 3.31 15.31 11.57
CA SER A 158 4.33 14.46 12.18
C SER A 158 5.24 15.32 13.08
N PRO A 159 5.86 14.79 14.14
CA PRO A 159 6.77 15.58 14.98
C PRO A 159 7.74 16.48 14.21
N ARG A 160 8.40 15.96 13.17
CA ARG A 160 9.42 16.70 12.41
C ARG A 160 9.02 17.06 10.98
N ALA A 161 7.78 16.82 10.55
CA ALA A 161 7.32 17.18 9.21
C ALA A 161 5.81 17.45 9.14
N THR A 162 5.40 18.23 8.15
CA THR A 162 3.99 18.42 7.76
C THR A 162 3.86 18.30 6.25
N GLY A 163 2.67 17.99 5.75
CA GLY A 163 2.44 18.01 4.32
C GLY A 163 0.99 18.20 3.91
N ALA A 164 0.81 18.81 2.74
CA ALA A 164 -0.49 18.95 2.08
C ALA A 164 -0.52 18.04 0.86
N TYR A 165 -1.58 17.23 0.76
CA TYR A 165 -1.73 16.23 -0.29
C TYR A 165 -3.01 16.49 -1.08
N ARG A 166 -2.96 16.22 -2.38
CA ARG A 166 -4.10 16.08 -3.27
C ARG A 166 -4.00 14.71 -3.94
N PHE A 167 -5.02 13.89 -3.71
CA PHE A 167 -5.24 12.60 -4.34
C PHE A 167 -6.37 12.72 -5.35
N VAL A 168 -6.20 12.20 -6.55
CA VAL A 168 -7.29 11.99 -7.51
C VAL A 168 -7.37 10.50 -7.81
N ILE A 169 -8.42 9.87 -7.28
CA ILE A 169 -8.66 8.44 -7.42
C ILE A 169 -9.48 8.20 -8.68
N ILE A 170 -9.00 7.32 -9.56
CA ILE A 170 -9.62 6.97 -10.83
C ILE A 170 -9.82 5.45 -10.84
N PRO A 171 -11.00 4.95 -10.41
CA PRO A 171 -11.28 3.51 -10.38
C PRO A 171 -11.46 2.93 -11.79
N GLY A 172 -11.00 1.70 -11.97
CA GLY A 172 -11.09 0.97 -13.23
C GLY A 172 -10.63 -0.49 -13.08
N ARG A 173 -10.29 -1.14 -14.19
CA ARG A 173 -9.58 -2.44 -14.13
C ARG A 173 -8.34 -2.31 -13.24
N ASP A 174 -7.60 -1.24 -13.49
CA ASP A 174 -6.60 -0.71 -12.58
C ASP A 174 -7.19 0.52 -11.91
N THR A 175 -6.99 0.66 -10.61
CA THR A 175 -7.26 1.94 -9.94
C THR A 175 -5.98 2.76 -9.95
N VAL A 176 -6.06 3.96 -10.51
CA VAL A 176 -4.94 4.90 -10.55
C VAL A 176 -5.20 6.01 -9.54
N VAL A 177 -4.19 6.35 -8.75
CA VAL A 177 -4.21 7.49 -7.83
C VAL A 177 -3.16 8.50 -8.28
N ASP A 178 -3.61 9.65 -8.78
CA ASP A 178 -2.73 10.81 -9.00
C ASP A 178 -2.46 11.49 -7.66
N VAL A 179 -1.19 11.69 -7.33
CA VAL A 179 -0.77 12.30 -6.08
C VAL A 179 0.06 13.54 -6.36
N GLN A 180 -0.31 14.63 -5.69
CA GLN A 180 0.52 15.81 -5.54
C GLN A 180 0.69 16.09 -4.06
N SER A 181 1.93 16.28 -3.62
CA SER A 181 2.24 16.66 -2.25
C SER A 181 3.15 17.87 -2.17
N LYS A 182 2.95 18.63 -1.09
CA LYS A 182 3.84 19.69 -0.60
C LYS A 182 4.27 19.31 0.80
N VAL A 183 5.53 18.99 1.00
CA VAL A 183 6.09 18.54 2.28
C VAL A 183 7.01 19.61 2.82
N TYR A 184 6.93 19.87 4.13
CA TYR A 184 7.77 20.82 4.84
C TYR A 184 8.35 20.13 6.08
N LEU A 185 9.67 20.18 6.21
CA LEU A 185 10.33 19.73 7.43
C LEU A 185 10.18 20.80 8.53
N ARG A 186 9.86 20.38 9.75
CA ARG A 186 9.91 21.23 10.96
C ARG A 186 11.29 21.22 11.59
N ASP A 187 11.97 20.08 11.47
CA ASP A 187 13.33 19.85 11.92
C ASP A 187 14.02 18.89 10.93
N LYS A 188 15.33 18.74 11.06
CA LYS A 188 16.11 17.76 10.31
C LYS A 188 15.65 16.34 10.64
N VAL A 189 15.59 15.52 9.61
CA VAL A 189 15.34 14.07 9.71
C VAL A 189 16.54 13.33 9.14
N GLY A 190 16.79 12.11 9.62
CA GLY A 190 17.87 11.29 9.09
C GLY A 190 17.55 10.76 7.70
N LYS A 191 16.27 10.44 7.46
CA LYS A 191 15.78 9.88 6.19
C LYS A 191 14.33 10.28 5.93
N LEU A 192 14.03 10.60 4.66
CA LEU A 192 12.67 10.91 4.19
C LEU A 192 12.27 9.95 3.08
N GLY A 193 11.25 9.12 3.31
CA GLY A 193 10.67 8.23 2.31
C GLY A 193 9.48 8.85 1.58
N VAL A 194 9.64 9.07 0.28
CA VAL A 194 8.67 9.62 -0.66
C VAL A 194 7.99 8.50 -1.43
N ALA A 195 6.67 8.64 -1.63
CA ALA A 195 5.79 7.65 -2.26
C ALA A 195 5.98 6.21 -1.69
N PRO A 196 5.93 6.05 -0.34
CA PRO A 196 6.18 4.76 0.28
C PRO A 196 5.07 3.75 -0.01
N LEU A 197 5.51 2.52 -0.28
CA LEU A 197 4.70 1.30 -0.34
C LEU A 197 5.08 0.39 0.84
N THR A 198 4.12 -0.36 1.33
CA THR A 198 4.28 -1.31 2.43
C THR A 198 3.52 -2.59 2.08
N SER A 199 4.16 -3.73 2.23
CA SER A 199 3.61 -5.04 1.83
C SER A 199 4.08 -6.14 2.78
N MET A 200 3.74 -7.37 2.46
CA MET A 200 4.04 -8.55 3.24
C MET A 200 4.62 -9.65 2.36
N PHE A 201 5.70 -10.28 2.80
CA PHE A 201 6.25 -11.50 2.21
C PHE A 201 6.65 -12.48 3.33
N LEU A 202 6.00 -13.64 3.40
CA LEU A 202 6.33 -14.67 4.39
C LEU A 202 7.28 -15.72 3.82
N PHE A 203 6.87 -16.36 2.72
CA PHE A 203 7.65 -17.35 2.00
C PHE A 203 7.18 -17.48 0.55
N GLY A 204 8.06 -18.01 -0.30
CA GLY A 204 7.79 -18.28 -1.71
C GLY A 204 8.83 -19.24 -2.29
N PRO A 205 8.81 -19.53 -3.60
CA PRO A 205 9.74 -20.48 -4.20
C PRO A 205 11.22 -20.11 -4.05
N ASN A 206 11.55 -18.83 -3.89
CA ASN A 206 12.91 -18.32 -3.65
C ASN A 206 13.35 -18.51 -2.19
N GLN A 207 12.40 -18.61 -1.25
CA GLN A 207 12.60 -18.90 0.15
C GLN A 207 11.42 -19.70 0.69
N PRO A 208 11.37 -21.04 0.44
CA PRO A 208 10.23 -21.86 0.85
C PRO A 208 9.99 -21.84 2.36
N SER A 209 8.74 -22.11 2.74
CA SER A 209 8.36 -22.25 4.15
C SER A 209 9.23 -23.30 4.85
N PRO A 210 9.76 -23.01 6.06
CA PRO A 210 10.48 -24.01 6.85
C PRO A 210 9.54 -25.04 7.48
N ALA A 211 8.24 -24.74 7.58
CA ALA A 211 7.21 -25.63 8.09
C ALA A 211 6.32 -26.14 6.94
N THR A 212 5.83 -27.37 7.04
CA THR A 212 4.84 -27.89 6.10
C THR A 212 3.62 -26.99 6.09
N ASN A 213 3.30 -26.46 4.92
CA ASN A 213 2.12 -25.65 4.67
C ASN A 213 1.48 -26.16 3.38
N TYR A 214 0.15 -26.24 3.33
CA TYR A 214 -0.53 -26.65 2.10
C TYR A 214 -0.41 -25.55 1.02
N ARG A 215 -0.19 -24.30 1.43
CA ARG A 215 0.06 -23.15 0.56
C ARG A 215 1.50 -23.20 0.04
N PRO A 216 1.72 -23.16 -1.29
CA PRO A 216 3.07 -23.10 -1.84
C PRO A 216 3.78 -21.75 -1.60
N GLU A 217 3.02 -20.66 -1.62
CA GLU A 217 3.49 -19.28 -1.44
C GLU A 217 2.52 -18.50 -0.54
N LEU A 218 3.03 -17.53 0.22
CA LEU A 218 2.22 -16.63 1.04
C LEU A 218 2.88 -15.24 1.08
N HIS A 219 2.31 -14.31 0.30
CA HIS A 219 2.80 -12.94 0.19
C HIS A 219 1.80 -12.02 -0.56
N ASP A 220 1.91 -10.72 -0.30
CA ASP A 220 1.16 -9.64 -0.96
C ASP A 220 1.96 -9.01 -2.11
N SER A 221 3.27 -9.29 -2.15
CA SER A 221 4.20 -8.92 -3.21
C SER A 221 5.38 -9.87 -3.14
N ASN A 222 6.04 -10.14 -4.27
CA ASN A 222 7.21 -11.02 -4.34
C ASN A 222 8.45 -10.40 -4.97
N GLY A 223 8.38 -9.13 -5.38
CA GLY A 223 9.58 -8.38 -5.73
C GLY A 223 9.38 -6.88 -5.81
N LEU A 224 10.49 -6.17 -5.63
CA LEU A 224 10.63 -4.78 -5.99
C LEU A 224 11.07 -4.70 -7.46
N SER A 225 10.27 -4.03 -8.28
CA SER A 225 10.62 -3.65 -9.65
C SER A 225 11.02 -2.18 -9.69
N ILE A 226 12.06 -1.86 -10.46
CA ILE A 226 12.56 -0.50 -10.64
C ILE A 226 12.83 -0.27 -12.12
N HIS A 227 12.35 0.86 -12.63
CA HIS A 227 12.79 1.44 -13.89
C HIS A 227 13.71 2.62 -13.56
N ALA A 228 15.01 2.38 -13.67
CA ALA A 228 16.04 3.31 -13.23
C ALA A 228 16.15 4.52 -14.17
N GLY A 229 16.76 5.60 -13.69
CA GLY A 229 16.92 6.84 -14.47
C GLY A 229 17.75 6.68 -15.73
N ASN A 230 18.61 5.65 -15.80
CA ASN A 230 19.39 5.30 -16.99
C ASN A 230 18.64 4.36 -17.97
N GLY A 231 17.39 3.99 -17.68
CA GLY A 231 16.57 3.09 -18.49
C GLY A 231 16.70 1.60 -18.14
N GLU A 232 17.55 1.23 -17.18
CA GLU A 232 17.68 -0.16 -16.73
C GLU A 232 16.43 -0.61 -15.96
N TRP A 233 15.97 -1.83 -16.24
CA TRP A 233 14.95 -2.51 -15.44
C TRP A 233 15.61 -3.45 -14.44
N ILE A 234 15.37 -3.20 -13.15
CA ILE A 234 15.90 -4.00 -12.04
C ILE A 234 14.74 -4.77 -11.39
N TRP A 235 14.97 -6.05 -11.11
CA TRP A 235 14.07 -6.89 -10.34
C TRP A 235 14.78 -7.44 -9.11
N ARG A 236 14.24 -7.14 -7.92
CA ARG A 236 14.71 -7.64 -6.63
C ARG A 236 13.62 -8.53 -6.02
N PRO A 237 13.69 -9.87 -6.16
CA PRO A 237 12.79 -10.78 -5.46
C PRO A 237 12.86 -10.54 -3.95
N LEU A 238 11.73 -10.51 -3.25
CA LEU A 238 11.67 -10.24 -1.81
C LEU A 238 12.10 -11.46 -0.99
N ASN A 239 12.60 -11.20 0.21
CA ASN A 239 12.91 -12.20 1.22
C ASN A 239 12.22 -11.85 2.54
N ASN A 240 12.08 -12.87 3.39
CA ASN A 240 11.81 -12.72 4.82
C ASN A 240 13.13 -13.06 5.56
N PRO A 241 14.02 -12.07 5.75
CA PRO A 241 15.36 -12.30 6.29
C PRO A 241 15.32 -12.60 7.80
N LYS A 242 16.40 -13.17 8.35
CA LYS A 242 16.54 -13.39 9.80
C LYS A 242 16.87 -12.12 10.59
N HIS A 243 17.37 -11.09 9.90
CA HIS A 243 17.73 -9.79 10.45
C HIS A 243 17.19 -8.69 9.55
N LEU A 244 16.93 -7.51 10.10
CA LEU A 244 16.56 -6.33 9.33
C LEU A 244 17.55 -6.11 8.17
N ALA A 245 17.04 -6.07 6.95
CA ALA A 245 17.82 -5.83 5.75
C ALA A 245 17.36 -4.55 5.06
N VAL A 246 18.32 -3.71 4.68
CA VAL A 246 18.08 -2.49 3.90
C VAL A 246 18.91 -2.59 2.63
N SER A 247 18.25 -2.59 1.48
CA SER A 247 18.89 -2.54 0.17
C SER A 247 18.66 -1.15 -0.43
N SER A 248 19.70 -0.51 -0.97
CA SER A 248 19.62 0.84 -1.52
C SER A 248 20.10 0.86 -2.97
N TYR A 249 19.27 1.38 -3.87
CA TYR A 249 19.55 1.50 -5.30
C TYR A 249 19.74 2.98 -5.64
N ALA A 250 20.99 3.43 -5.61
CA ALA A 250 21.34 4.84 -5.88
C ALA A 250 21.18 5.18 -7.36
N MET A 251 20.51 6.29 -7.64
CA MET A 251 20.28 6.78 -8.99
C MET A 251 19.90 8.26 -9.00
N GLU A 252 19.77 8.80 -10.19
CA GLU A 252 19.23 10.13 -10.44
C GLU A 252 17.97 9.99 -11.30
N ASN A 253 16.90 10.71 -10.96
CA ASN A 253 15.65 10.74 -11.73
C ASN A 253 15.05 9.35 -12.02
N PRO A 254 14.58 8.60 -11.00
CA PRO A 254 13.92 7.31 -11.21
C PRO A 254 12.71 7.47 -12.14
N GLN A 255 12.57 6.56 -13.12
CA GLN A 255 11.43 6.55 -14.04
C GLN A 255 10.21 5.84 -13.44
N GLY A 256 10.42 4.90 -12.52
CA GLY A 256 9.36 4.29 -11.74
C GLY A 256 9.87 3.18 -10.83
N PHE A 257 9.06 2.80 -9.86
CA PHE A 257 9.34 1.67 -8.97
C PHE A 257 8.06 1.13 -8.35
N GLY A 258 8.06 -0.12 -7.91
CA GLY A 258 6.86 -0.71 -7.32
C GLY A 258 7.09 -2.06 -6.65
N LEU A 259 6.19 -2.38 -5.73
CA LEU A 259 6.07 -3.72 -5.16
C LEU A 259 5.07 -4.51 -6.01
N LEU A 260 5.53 -5.58 -6.64
CA LEU A 260 4.77 -6.36 -7.60
C LEU A 260 4.48 -7.76 -7.09
N GLN A 261 3.37 -8.30 -7.57
CA GLN A 261 2.82 -9.63 -7.31
C GLN A 261 2.86 -10.43 -8.63
N ARG A 262 4.04 -10.89 -9.04
CA ARG A 262 4.20 -11.67 -10.29
C ARG A 262 3.83 -13.14 -10.09
N GLY A 263 3.03 -13.70 -11.00
CA GLY A 263 2.57 -15.10 -10.89
C GLY A 263 1.28 -15.20 -10.08
N ARG A 264 0.15 -15.09 -10.78
CA ARG A 264 -1.20 -14.97 -10.18
C ARG A 264 -2.04 -16.24 -10.29
N GLN A 265 -1.44 -17.37 -10.66
CA GLN A 265 -2.18 -18.62 -10.66
C GLN A 265 -2.61 -18.95 -9.23
N PHE A 266 -3.91 -19.23 -9.02
CA PHE A 266 -4.43 -19.61 -7.71
C PHE A 266 -3.62 -20.75 -7.08
N SER A 267 -3.12 -21.67 -7.90
CA SER A 267 -2.32 -22.82 -7.45
C SER A 267 -0.96 -22.48 -6.83
N ARG A 268 -0.54 -21.22 -6.86
CA ARG A 268 0.64 -20.75 -6.11
C ARG A 268 0.31 -20.48 -4.64
N PHE A 269 -0.95 -20.22 -4.32
CA PHE A 269 -1.37 -19.76 -3.00
C PHE A 269 -2.34 -20.74 -2.34
N GLU A 270 -3.27 -21.33 -3.09
CA GLU A 270 -4.27 -22.30 -2.63
C GLU A 270 -5.18 -21.82 -1.47
N ASP A 271 -5.17 -20.52 -1.17
CA ASP A 271 -5.94 -19.92 -0.07
C ASP A 271 -7.26 -19.33 -0.57
N LEU A 272 -8.39 -19.91 -0.12
CA LEU A 272 -9.73 -19.49 -0.52
C LEU A 272 -10.24 -18.26 0.22
N ASP A 273 -9.71 -17.95 1.40
CA ASP A 273 -10.15 -16.85 2.26
C ASP A 273 -9.37 -15.57 1.92
N ASP A 274 -8.04 -15.65 1.88
CA ASP A 274 -7.16 -14.49 1.76
C ASP A 274 -6.86 -14.06 0.32
N ARG A 275 -7.05 -14.96 -0.65
CA ARG A 275 -6.97 -14.70 -2.10
C ARG A 275 -5.78 -13.84 -2.52
N TYR A 276 -4.58 -14.21 -2.07
CA TYR A 276 -3.32 -13.53 -2.41
C TYR A 276 -3.11 -13.37 -3.93
N ASP A 277 -3.62 -14.32 -4.72
CA ASP A 277 -3.63 -14.29 -6.19
C ASP A 277 -4.36 -13.07 -6.78
N LEU A 278 -5.29 -12.47 -6.01
CA LEU A 278 -6.08 -11.30 -6.37
C LEU A 278 -5.54 -9.98 -5.80
N ARG A 279 -4.48 -9.99 -4.98
CA ARG A 279 -3.94 -8.77 -4.34
C ARG A 279 -3.16 -7.92 -5.34
N PRO A 280 -3.27 -6.59 -5.33
CA PRO A 280 -2.68 -5.72 -6.34
C PRO A 280 -1.15 -5.69 -6.30
N SER A 281 -0.54 -5.56 -7.46
CA SER A 281 0.75 -4.87 -7.60
C SER A 281 0.53 -3.36 -7.48
N ALA A 282 1.51 -2.62 -6.96
CA ALA A 282 1.49 -1.17 -6.96
C ALA A 282 2.76 -0.58 -7.60
N TRP A 283 2.56 0.30 -8.57
CA TRP A 283 3.62 0.96 -9.31
C TRP A 283 3.56 2.49 -9.14
N ILE A 284 4.68 3.08 -8.73
CA ILE A 284 4.89 4.52 -8.64
C ILE A 284 5.52 5.02 -9.95
N THR A 285 4.90 6.02 -10.57
CA THR A 285 5.48 6.76 -11.69
C THR A 285 5.69 8.22 -11.29
N PRO A 286 6.95 8.62 -11.00
CA PRO A 286 7.31 10.02 -10.77
C PRO A 286 6.87 10.94 -11.91
N LYS A 287 6.47 12.17 -11.56
CA LYS A 287 6.19 13.24 -12.54
C LYS A 287 7.22 14.35 -12.38
N GLY A 288 8.06 14.49 -13.40
CA GLY A 288 9.21 15.38 -13.37
C GLY A 288 10.45 14.73 -12.76
N GLU A 289 11.50 15.52 -12.61
CA GLU A 289 12.80 15.06 -12.13
C GLU A 289 12.84 15.07 -10.60
N TRP A 290 13.14 13.92 -9.99
CA TRP A 290 13.26 13.76 -8.54
C TRP A 290 14.70 13.96 -8.03
N GLY A 291 15.65 14.20 -8.93
CA GLY A 291 17.05 14.42 -8.62
C GLY A 291 17.76 13.18 -8.11
N LYS A 292 18.85 13.39 -7.37
CA LYS A 292 19.69 12.33 -6.80
C LYS A 292 19.10 11.78 -5.51
N GLY A 293 19.19 10.47 -5.38
CA GLY A 293 18.68 9.74 -4.23
C GLY A 293 18.74 8.25 -4.44
N LYS A 294 17.90 7.53 -3.72
CA LYS A 294 17.91 6.07 -3.70
C LYS A 294 16.49 5.54 -3.65
N ILE A 295 16.21 4.48 -4.40
CA ILE A 295 15.09 3.61 -4.06
C ILE A 295 15.58 2.67 -2.97
N GLU A 296 14.93 2.66 -1.83
CA GLU A 296 15.25 1.75 -0.73
C GLU A 296 14.19 0.67 -0.59
N LEU A 297 14.66 -0.54 -0.30
CA LEU A 297 13.86 -1.69 0.11
C LEU A 297 14.26 -2.06 1.54
N VAL A 298 13.27 -2.14 2.42
CA VAL A 298 13.43 -2.62 3.80
C VAL A 298 12.69 -3.94 3.93
N GLU A 299 13.40 -4.96 4.39
CA GLU A 299 12.86 -6.30 4.68
C GLU A 299 13.03 -6.58 6.18
N ILE A 300 11.92 -6.70 6.88
CA ILE A 300 11.86 -6.90 8.34
C ILE A 300 11.61 -8.39 8.60
N PRO A 301 12.30 -9.02 9.57
CA PRO A 301 11.99 -10.39 9.96
C PRO A 301 10.57 -10.50 10.51
N THR A 302 9.77 -11.43 10.00
CA THR A 302 8.46 -11.75 10.56
C THR A 302 8.25 -13.27 10.63
N ASN A 303 7.45 -13.70 11.59
CA ASN A 303 7.00 -15.09 11.72
C ASN A 303 5.53 -15.27 11.32
N ASP A 304 4.84 -14.17 10.97
CA ASP A 304 3.38 -14.12 10.83
C ASP A 304 2.95 -13.09 9.77
N GLU A 305 1.91 -13.43 9.01
CA GLU A 305 1.37 -12.66 7.90
C GLU A 305 0.50 -11.45 8.26
N THR A 306 0.11 -11.32 9.53
CA THR A 306 -0.70 -10.18 9.99
C THR A 306 0.11 -8.88 10.06
N ASN A 307 1.44 -8.97 10.04
CA ASN A 307 2.35 -7.82 10.09
C ASN A 307 3.04 -7.62 8.73
N ASP A 308 2.78 -6.49 8.09
CA ASP A 308 3.53 -6.07 6.91
C ASP A 308 5.03 -5.95 7.26
N ASN A 309 5.89 -6.63 6.50
CA ASN A 309 7.32 -6.72 6.76
C ASN A 309 8.19 -6.19 5.61
N ILE A 310 7.57 -5.59 4.59
CA ILE A 310 8.25 -5.06 3.40
C ILE A 310 7.92 -3.58 3.26
N VAL A 311 8.93 -2.74 3.06
CA VAL A 311 8.75 -1.30 2.77
C VAL A 311 9.61 -0.89 1.58
N ALA A 312 9.04 -0.13 0.65
CA ALA A 312 9.81 0.45 -0.47
C ALA A 312 9.45 1.93 -0.68
N TYR A 313 10.45 2.78 -0.90
CA TYR A 313 10.24 4.21 -1.15
C TYR A 313 11.44 4.84 -1.87
N TRP A 314 11.25 6.05 -2.39
CA TRP A 314 12.34 6.93 -2.81
C TRP A 314 12.83 7.78 -1.63
N THR A 315 14.14 7.88 -1.44
CA THR A 315 14.75 8.83 -0.49
C THR A 315 15.71 9.76 -1.25
N PRO A 316 15.48 11.08 -1.25
CA PRO A 316 16.44 12.05 -1.79
C PRO A 316 17.78 11.99 -1.02
N ASP A 317 18.90 12.24 -1.70
CA ASP A 317 20.22 12.30 -1.05
C ASP A 317 20.39 13.58 -0.21
N GLN A 318 19.72 14.65 -0.59
CA GLN A 318 19.74 15.93 0.11
C GLN A 318 18.33 16.40 0.41
N LEU A 319 18.13 16.84 1.65
CA LEU A 319 16.90 17.47 2.10
C LEU A 319 17.13 18.97 2.26
N PRO A 320 16.17 19.82 1.90
CA PRO A 320 16.30 21.25 2.11
C PRO A 320 16.20 21.59 3.61
N GLU A 321 16.61 22.80 3.97
CA GLU A 321 16.44 23.32 5.33
C GLU A 321 14.97 23.31 5.78
N ALA A 322 14.76 23.22 7.09
CA ALA A 322 13.44 23.26 7.69
C ALA A 322 12.63 24.49 7.22
N GLY A 323 11.33 24.29 7.01
CA GLY A 323 10.40 25.29 6.48
C GLY A 323 10.42 25.44 4.96
N LYS A 324 11.42 24.92 4.24
CA LYS A 324 11.39 24.93 2.76
C LYS A 324 10.42 23.89 2.21
N GLU A 325 9.75 24.27 1.12
CA GLU A 325 8.77 23.43 0.42
C GLU A 325 9.47 22.37 -0.44
N MET A 326 9.06 21.11 -0.30
CA MET A 326 9.36 20.03 -1.24
C MET A 326 8.10 19.65 -1.99
N ASN A 327 8.16 19.64 -3.33
CA ASN A 327 7.03 19.26 -4.18
C ASN A 327 7.27 17.89 -4.79
N PHE A 328 6.36 16.95 -4.55
CA PHE A 328 6.38 15.65 -5.21
C PHE A 328 5.07 15.43 -5.96
N LYS A 329 5.18 14.95 -7.20
CA LYS A 329 4.05 14.56 -8.04
C LYS A 329 4.33 13.17 -8.58
N TYR A 330 3.35 12.29 -8.52
CA TYR A 330 3.46 10.93 -9.02
C TYR A 330 2.07 10.32 -9.26
N THR A 331 2.00 9.25 -10.04
CA THR A 331 0.84 8.35 -10.05
C THR A 331 1.17 7.06 -9.33
N MET A 332 0.16 6.46 -8.71
CA MET A 332 0.17 5.12 -8.17
C MET A 332 -0.80 4.26 -8.96
N THR A 333 -0.33 3.19 -9.59
CA THR A 333 -1.18 2.26 -10.35
C THR A 333 -1.32 0.96 -9.57
N PHE A 334 -2.56 0.62 -9.19
CA PHE A 334 -2.91 -0.63 -8.51
C PHE A 334 -3.53 -1.60 -9.51
N THR A 335 -2.81 -2.68 -9.84
CA THR A 335 -3.12 -3.54 -11.00
C THR A 335 -2.89 -5.02 -10.72
N ARG A 336 -3.46 -5.87 -11.58
CA ARG A 336 -3.12 -7.30 -11.71
C ARG A 336 -2.50 -7.65 -13.07
N ASP A 337 -2.18 -6.64 -13.88
CA ASP A 337 -1.60 -6.80 -15.20
C ASP A 337 -0.10 -6.41 -15.14
N GLU A 338 0.73 -7.21 -14.45
CA GLU A 338 2.16 -6.90 -14.26
C GLU A 338 2.91 -6.71 -15.58
N GLU A 339 2.49 -7.40 -16.63
CA GLU A 339 3.05 -7.24 -17.98
C GLU A 339 2.94 -5.80 -18.50
N LYS A 340 1.85 -5.08 -18.18
CA LYS A 340 1.65 -3.68 -18.60
C LYS A 340 2.47 -2.68 -17.79
N LEU A 341 3.03 -3.11 -16.66
CA LEU A 341 3.93 -2.31 -15.85
C LEU A 341 5.39 -2.42 -16.31
N HIS A 342 5.69 -3.28 -17.28
CA HIS A 342 7.05 -3.54 -17.75
C HIS A 342 7.17 -3.17 -19.24
N ALA A 343 8.37 -2.78 -19.68
CA ALA A 343 8.59 -2.45 -21.09
C ALA A 343 8.39 -3.70 -21.98
N PRO A 344 7.63 -3.62 -23.08
CA PRO A 344 7.28 -4.79 -23.90
C PRO A 344 8.51 -5.46 -24.52
N GLU A 345 9.53 -4.69 -24.88
CA GLU A 345 10.79 -5.15 -25.46
C GLU A 345 11.82 -5.68 -24.44
N ASN A 346 11.47 -5.67 -23.15
CA ASN A 346 12.36 -6.13 -22.08
C ASN A 346 11.75 -7.34 -21.35
N ALA A 347 12.44 -8.49 -21.41
CA ALA A 347 12.03 -9.66 -20.67
C ALA A 347 12.13 -9.44 -19.15
N TRP A 348 11.24 -10.06 -18.39
CA TRP A 348 11.19 -9.96 -16.94
C TRP A 348 11.22 -11.33 -16.26
N VAL A 349 11.62 -11.36 -14.99
CA VAL A 349 11.57 -12.57 -14.17
C VAL A 349 10.14 -12.88 -13.78
N GLN A 350 9.64 -14.03 -14.21
CA GLN A 350 8.31 -14.54 -13.87
C GLN A 350 8.30 -15.24 -12.51
N GLN A 351 9.38 -15.97 -12.20
CA GLN A 351 9.57 -16.61 -10.91
C GLN A 351 11.05 -16.92 -10.64
N THR A 352 11.40 -16.99 -9.36
CA THR A 352 12.71 -17.43 -8.86
C THR A 352 12.50 -18.63 -7.95
N ARG A 353 13.12 -19.77 -8.27
CA ARG A 353 13.02 -21.00 -7.47
C ARG A 353 14.37 -21.35 -6.88
N ARG A 354 14.43 -21.50 -5.56
CA ARG A 354 15.62 -21.95 -4.84
C ARG A 354 15.68 -23.47 -4.82
N SER A 355 16.84 -24.02 -5.11
CA SER A 355 17.15 -25.44 -4.99
C SER A 355 18.49 -25.63 -4.30
N THR A 356 18.70 -26.79 -3.70
CA THR A 356 20.07 -27.26 -3.43
C THR A 356 20.78 -27.43 -4.77
N GLY A 357 22.05 -27.02 -4.84
CA GLY A 357 22.93 -27.50 -5.89
C GLY A 357 23.16 -29.00 -5.71
N ASP A 358 23.35 -29.71 -6.81
CA ASP A 358 23.61 -31.14 -6.78
C ASP A 358 24.57 -31.56 -7.88
N VAL A 359 25.27 -32.66 -7.60
CA VAL A 359 26.09 -33.36 -8.58
C VAL A 359 25.48 -34.72 -8.84
N LYS A 360 25.26 -35.05 -10.12
CA LYS A 360 24.78 -36.36 -10.54
C LYS A 360 25.94 -37.35 -10.48
N GLN A 361 25.83 -38.34 -9.60
CA GLN A 361 26.82 -39.40 -9.50
C GLN A 361 26.73 -40.38 -10.67
N SER A 362 27.75 -41.21 -10.83
CA SER A 362 27.82 -42.27 -11.86
C SER A 362 26.70 -43.31 -11.74
N ASN A 363 26.14 -43.50 -10.53
CA ASN A 363 24.96 -44.34 -10.26
C ASN A 363 23.62 -43.61 -10.49
N LEU A 364 23.65 -42.42 -11.11
CA LEU A 364 22.51 -41.55 -11.41
C LEU A 364 21.83 -40.90 -10.19
N ILE A 365 22.28 -41.18 -8.96
CA ILE A 365 21.78 -40.54 -7.73
C ILE A 365 22.35 -39.11 -7.62
N ARG A 366 21.51 -38.15 -7.21
CA ARG A 366 21.95 -36.78 -6.94
C ARG A 366 22.29 -36.62 -5.46
N GLN A 367 23.41 -35.98 -5.16
CA GLN A 367 23.79 -35.58 -3.80
C GLN A 367 24.00 -34.07 -3.73
N PRO A 368 23.54 -33.41 -2.66
CA PRO A 368 23.85 -32.01 -2.41
C PRO A 368 25.37 -31.82 -2.32
N ASP A 369 25.90 -30.82 -3.01
CA ASP A 369 27.33 -30.50 -3.05
C ASP A 369 27.71 -29.34 -2.11
N GLY A 370 26.75 -28.89 -1.28
CA GLY A 370 26.91 -27.75 -0.39
C GLY A 370 26.66 -26.39 -1.06
N THR A 371 26.39 -26.35 -2.37
CA THR A 371 26.05 -25.12 -3.09
C THR A 371 24.53 -24.87 -3.12
N ILE A 372 24.17 -23.65 -3.49
CA ILE A 372 22.78 -23.22 -3.68
C ILE A 372 22.57 -22.85 -5.15
N ALA A 373 21.43 -23.26 -5.71
CA ALA A 373 21.04 -22.94 -7.07
C ALA A 373 19.76 -22.11 -7.09
N PHE A 374 19.66 -21.22 -8.07
CA PHE A 374 18.44 -20.51 -8.40
C PHE A 374 18.06 -20.78 -9.85
N VAL A 375 16.82 -21.21 -10.08
CA VAL A 375 16.21 -21.26 -11.40
C VAL A 375 15.38 -20.00 -11.57
N VAL A 376 15.78 -19.15 -12.51
CA VAL A 376 15.15 -17.86 -12.79
C VAL A 376 14.53 -17.92 -14.17
N ASP A 377 13.20 -17.96 -14.21
CA ASP A 377 12.47 -18.06 -15.48
C ASP A 377 12.15 -16.66 -15.99
N LEU A 378 12.52 -16.37 -17.23
CA LEU A 378 12.20 -15.12 -17.91
C LEU A 378 10.93 -15.28 -18.76
N SER A 379 10.14 -14.22 -18.84
CA SER A 379 8.98 -14.07 -19.72
C SER A 379 9.03 -12.71 -20.41
N ALA A 380 8.43 -12.59 -21.58
CA ALA A 380 8.34 -11.36 -22.34
C ALA A 380 6.95 -11.26 -22.99
N GLN A 381 6.52 -10.05 -23.35
CA GLN A 381 5.34 -9.89 -24.21
C GLN A 381 5.68 -10.45 -25.60
N ILE A 382 4.79 -11.29 -26.14
CA ILE A 382 4.92 -11.89 -27.48
C ILE A 382 4.19 -11.02 -28.49
#